data_AF-A0A7S1ISC4-F1
#
_entry.id   AF-A0A7S1ISC4-F1
#
_cell.length_a   1.000
_cell.length_b   1.000
_cell.length_c   1.000
_cell.angle_alpha   90.00
_cell.angle_beta   90.00
_cell.angle_gamma   90.00
#
_symmetry.space_group_name_H-M   'P 1'
#
loop_
_entity.id
_entity.type
_entity.pdbx_description
1 polymer ?
#
loop_
_entity_poly.entity_id
_entity_poly.type
_entity_poly.pdbx_seq_one_letter_code
_entity_poly.pdbx_strand_id
1 'polypeptide(L)'
;FFSVLGNFIMGDCPQQEICVVGACFTDLIAYVPRMPLPGETLVGTKFSTGFGGKGANQAVQAARLGAKVMMLSKVGADSFGVDTIKNLAEQGIDATHVTQEPGMSSGVAPINVDVSTGQNSIVIVPGALDAFTPVEVEASRERIKKCGLLMCQLEAPLAVTLAALQIGREEGLMTILNTAPAPQSPLPDKIWSLCDIVCANEVELAGLTGLTVDTDADVEVAAAELLRRGTTKLLVTLGDRGCALFEGQPRCLRAVWQPSVRVTPKDTTGAGDSFLGALAYYLTTGCALERALELATLVAAISVTREGTQTAFPTGDEVLAHHAIGLIDHTSLGMEDTSAGIHALVDAAVTGGPHAAAVCIYPKHIPFVRTLQAQDPAKYPRSLRVATVVNFPSGQSPLEEVVQQTEAAVKDGVDEVDLVIDYKLLKADQSRGHAAAVALVRLVRAVCPPEKVLLKVILETGELQSPELIALACDAALAGGCDFLKTSTGKVPINATLEAAEIMLQKISETRTPRPVGFKPAGGVKNLDQVRQYLHLTAKILLGSERRWAEVDSSRFRFGASSLLAVLRSKEGNSRKRSRTEEPESSY
;
A
#
# COMPACT_ATOMS: atom_id res chain seq x y z
N PHE A 1 15.99 20.56 -41.17
CA PHE A 1 14.77 19.84 -40.76
C PHE A 1 15.03 18.97 -39.52
N PHE A 2 15.56 19.58 -38.46
CA PHE A 2 15.78 19.00 -37.14
C PHE A 2 15.30 20.05 -36.14
N SER A 3 14.02 20.03 -35.71
CA SER A 3 13.52 20.83 -34.57
C SER A 3 12.02 20.63 -34.22
N VAL A 4 11.40 19.46 -34.45
CA VAL A 4 10.01 19.24 -33.98
C VAL A 4 9.81 17.79 -33.56
N LEU A 5 10.31 17.44 -32.37
CA LEU A 5 9.87 16.32 -31.53
C LEU A 5 10.69 16.42 -30.24
N GLY A 6 10.38 17.46 -29.47
CA GLY A 6 10.81 17.56 -28.08
C GLY A 6 10.10 16.46 -27.31
N ASN A 7 10.86 15.42 -26.97
CA ASN A 7 10.49 14.38 -26.03
C ASN A 7 9.89 15.00 -24.77
N PHE A 8 8.58 14.85 -24.57
CA PHE A 8 7.98 14.82 -23.24
C PHE A 8 8.43 13.51 -22.57
N ILE A 9 9.70 13.45 -22.17
CA ILE A 9 10.05 12.64 -21.00
C ILE A 9 9.51 13.47 -19.85
N MET A 10 8.32 13.11 -19.35
CA MET A 10 7.87 13.59 -18.05
C MET A 10 8.93 13.15 -17.04
N GLY A 11 9.84 14.06 -16.69
CA GLY A 11 10.69 13.90 -15.53
C GLY A 11 9.78 13.68 -14.33
N ASP A 12 10.21 12.81 -13.41
CA ASP A 12 9.51 12.49 -12.17
C ASP A 12 8.86 13.76 -11.61
N CYS A 13 7.52 13.81 -11.54
CA CYS A 13 6.82 14.88 -10.85
C CYS A 13 7.46 14.98 -9.45
N PRO A 14 8.00 16.13 -9.02
CA PRO A 14 8.69 16.22 -7.74
C PRO A 14 7.74 15.74 -6.63
N GLN A 15 8.27 15.01 -5.64
CA GLN A 15 7.46 14.52 -4.53
C GLN A 15 6.82 15.73 -3.88
N GLN A 16 5.50 15.80 -3.99
CA GLN A 16 4.77 16.88 -3.38
C GLN A 16 4.80 16.67 -1.88
N GLU A 17 5.33 17.65 -1.18
CA GLU A 17 5.37 17.64 0.28
C GLU A 17 3.96 17.84 0.84
N ILE A 18 3.71 17.26 2.01
CA ILE A 18 2.44 17.36 2.73
C ILE A 18 2.59 18.39 3.85
N CYS A 19 1.73 19.41 3.85
CA CYS A 19 1.58 20.33 4.98
C CYS A 19 0.42 19.86 5.86
N VAL A 20 0.67 19.64 7.14
CA VAL A 20 -0.38 19.35 8.12
C VAL A 20 -0.50 20.53 9.09
N VAL A 21 -1.70 21.12 9.17
CA VAL A 21 -2.02 22.17 10.13
C VAL A 21 -3.05 21.61 11.10
N GLY A 22 -2.64 21.35 12.34
CA GLY A 22 -3.49 20.61 13.28
C GLY A 22 -2.90 20.46 14.67
N ALA A 23 -3.54 19.60 15.46
CA ALA A 23 -3.17 19.39 16.85
C ALA A 23 -2.00 18.41 17.02
N CYS A 24 -1.21 18.69 18.06
CA CYS A 24 -0.33 17.73 18.70
C CYS A 24 -0.73 17.62 20.17
N PHE A 25 -1.01 16.41 20.64
CA PHE A 25 -1.35 16.15 22.05
C PHE A 25 -0.43 15.12 22.67
N THR A 26 -0.26 15.20 23.98
CA THR A 26 0.31 14.12 24.79
C THR A 26 -0.82 13.26 25.33
N ASP A 27 -0.84 11.99 24.96
CA ASP A 27 -1.78 11.02 25.48
C ASP A 27 -1.31 10.56 26.88
N LEU A 28 -2.18 10.66 27.88
CA LEU A 28 -1.91 10.25 29.26
C LEU A 28 -2.85 9.09 29.61
N ILE A 29 -2.36 7.86 29.41
CA ILE A 29 -3.20 6.66 29.43
C ILE A 29 -3.10 5.95 30.78
N ALA A 30 -4.20 5.91 31.51
CA ALA A 30 -4.37 5.14 32.73
C ALA A 30 -5.24 3.90 32.47
N TYR A 31 -4.68 2.71 32.68
CA TYR A 31 -5.42 1.46 32.61
C TYR A 31 -6.08 1.20 33.95
N VAL A 32 -7.40 1.00 33.95
CA VAL A 32 -8.24 0.90 35.14
C VAL A 32 -9.06 -0.40 35.12
N PRO A 33 -9.40 -0.98 36.27
CA PRO A 33 -10.22 -2.20 36.33
C PRO A 33 -11.65 -1.98 35.79
N ARG A 34 -12.14 -0.73 35.89
CA ARG A 34 -13.39 -0.22 35.31
C ARG A 34 -13.35 1.30 35.32
N MET A 35 -14.30 1.94 34.64
CA MET A 35 -14.45 3.40 34.74
C MET A 35 -14.77 3.85 36.18
N PRO A 36 -14.15 4.93 36.67
CA PRO A 36 -14.46 5.50 37.98
C PRO A 36 -15.85 6.13 37.97
N LEU A 37 -16.58 5.97 39.08
CA LEU A 37 -17.83 6.70 39.29
C LEU A 37 -17.53 8.13 39.80
N PRO A 38 -18.47 9.09 39.64
CA PRO A 38 -18.31 10.41 40.22
C PRO A 38 -18.02 10.35 41.74
N GLY A 39 -16.91 10.97 42.16
CA GLY A 39 -16.46 11.02 43.56
C GLY A 39 -15.65 9.80 44.03
N GLU A 40 -15.40 8.83 43.16
CA GLU A 40 -14.64 7.63 43.48
C GLU A 40 -13.15 7.75 43.13
N THR A 41 -12.30 7.14 43.95
CA THR A 41 -10.87 6.93 43.64
C THR A 41 -10.64 5.46 43.32
N LEU A 42 -10.10 5.18 42.13
CA LEU A 42 -9.68 3.84 41.72
C LEU A 42 -8.15 3.75 41.63
N VAL A 43 -7.60 2.58 41.95
CA VAL A 43 -6.19 2.26 41.70
C VAL A 43 -6.09 1.64 40.31
N GLY A 44 -5.32 2.30 39.43
CA GLY A 44 -5.03 1.80 38.09
C GLY A 44 -4.04 0.62 38.10
N THR A 45 -3.96 -0.10 36.99
CA THR A 45 -3.09 -1.27 36.81
C THR A 45 -1.81 -0.95 36.05
N LYS A 46 -1.84 0.08 35.18
CA LYS A 46 -0.71 0.53 34.36
C LYS A 46 -0.92 1.99 33.97
N PHE A 47 0.18 2.73 33.82
CA PHE A 47 0.19 4.06 33.23
C PHE A 47 1.16 4.09 32.05
N SER A 48 0.80 4.80 30.99
CA SER A 48 1.69 5.05 29.85
C SER A 48 1.43 6.42 29.25
N THR A 49 2.47 7.04 28.73
CA THR A 49 2.37 8.23 27.90
C THR A 49 2.50 7.87 26.43
N GLY A 50 1.86 8.64 25.57
CA GLY A 50 1.92 8.50 24.12
C GLY A 50 1.87 9.85 23.43
N PHE A 51 2.07 9.83 22.11
CA PHE A 51 1.89 10.99 21.24
C PHE A 51 0.61 10.81 20.43
N GLY A 52 -0.21 11.86 20.46
CA GLY A 52 -1.53 11.90 19.84
C GLY A 52 -1.81 13.25 19.19
N GLY A 53 -3.10 13.54 19.00
CA GLY A 53 -3.58 14.62 18.13
C GLY A 53 -3.69 14.14 16.69
N LYS A 54 -4.86 14.34 16.08
CA LYS A 54 -5.19 13.81 14.74
C LYS A 54 -4.24 14.36 13.68
N GLY A 55 -3.88 15.63 13.79
CA GLY A 55 -2.87 16.25 12.92
C GLY A 55 -1.54 15.53 12.99
N ALA A 56 -0.97 15.41 14.19
CA ALA A 56 0.27 14.67 14.40
C ALA A 56 0.18 13.21 13.93
N ASN A 57 -0.92 12.50 14.23
CA ASN A 57 -1.11 11.12 13.82
C ASN A 57 -1.10 10.95 12.30
N GLN A 58 -1.83 11.80 11.57
CA GLN A 58 -1.88 11.79 10.11
C GLN A 58 -0.51 12.11 9.50
N ALA A 59 0.19 13.09 10.08
CA ALA A 59 1.56 13.45 9.69
C ALA A 59 2.54 12.27 9.89
N VAL A 60 2.47 11.59 11.03
CA VAL A 60 3.33 10.44 11.35
C VAL A 60 3.07 9.27 10.41
N GLN A 61 1.81 8.94 10.11
CA GLN A 61 1.55 7.87 9.15
C GLN A 61 2.08 8.21 7.76
N ALA A 62 1.85 9.43 7.27
CA ALA A 62 2.36 9.86 5.98
C ALA A 62 3.89 9.78 5.92
N ALA A 63 4.59 10.29 6.94
CA ALA A 63 6.03 10.25 7.05
C ALA A 63 6.58 8.80 7.10
N ARG A 64 5.91 7.90 7.83
CA ARG A 64 6.28 6.48 7.89
C ARG A 64 6.19 5.75 6.56
N LEU A 65 5.31 6.18 5.66
CA LEU A 65 5.23 5.67 4.29
C LEU A 65 6.29 6.29 3.36
N GLY A 66 7.03 7.30 3.83
CA GLY A 66 8.09 7.99 3.10
C GLY A 66 7.68 9.35 2.53
N ALA A 67 6.56 9.95 2.99
CA ALA A 67 6.23 11.32 2.65
C ALA A 67 7.26 12.31 3.24
N LYS A 68 7.55 13.38 2.50
CA LYS A 68 8.05 14.60 3.12
C LYS A 68 6.86 15.33 3.74
N VAL A 69 6.96 15.63 5.03
CA VAL A 69 5.86 16.22 5.80
C VAL A 69 6.40 17.39 6.60
N MET A 70 5.64 18.48 6.62
CA MET A 70 5.81 19.57 7.56
C MET A 70 4.58 19.70 8.46
N MET A 71 4.82 20.03 9.74
CA MET A 71 3.76 20.22 10.74
C MET A 71 3.71 21.68 11.18
N LEU A 72 2.53 22.28 11.12
CA LEU A 72 2.22 23.56 11.74
C LEU A 72 1.31 23.29 12.94
N SER A 73 1.80 23.66 14.11
CA SER A 73 1.06 23.51 15.36
C SER A 73 1.61 24.45 16.43
N LYS A 74 1.00 24.41 17.61
CA LYS A 74 1.47 25.11 18.79
C LYS A 74 1.36 24.19 19.99
N VAL A 75 2.46 24.08 20.73
CA VAL A 75 2.59 23.30 21.97
C VAL A 75 3.00 24.21 23.12
N GLY A 76 2.94 23.73 24.36
CA GLY A 76 3.39 24.51 25.51
C GLY A 76 4.92 24.61 25.55
N ALA A 77 5.43 25.66 26.19
CA ALA A 77 6.84 25.74 26.58
C ALA A 77 7.12 24.87 27.82
N ASP A 78 6.76 23.59 27.76
CA ASP A 78 6.89 22.58 28.81
C ASP A 78 7.57 21.30 28.30
N SER A 79 7.77 20.32 29.18
CA SER A 79 8.44 19.06 28.81
C SER A 79 7.67 18.30 27.72
N PHE A 80 6.33 18.32 27.76
CA PHE A 80 5.50 17.67 26.74
C PHE A 80 5.66 18.32 25.37
N GLY A 81 5.81 19.63 25.30
CA GLY A 81 6.05 20.35 24.05
C GLY A 81 7.41 20.00 23.45
N VAL A 82 8.45 19.97 24.30
CA VAL A 82 9.80 19.54 23.91
C VAL A 82 9.79 18.10 23.38
N ASP A 83 9.17 17.17 24.10
CA ASP A 83 9.09 15.76 23.71
C ASP A 83 8.29 15.57 22.42
N THR A 84 7.22 16.34 22.22
CA THR A 84 6.40 16.32 21.01
C THR A 84 7.21 16.75 19.78
N ILE A 85 7.92 17.87 19.85
CA ILE A 85 8.77 18.36 18.76
C ILE A 85 9.86 17.33 18.44
N LYS A 86 10.47 16.74 19.47
CA LYS A 86 11.47 15.68 19.32
C LYS A 86 10.88 14.44 18.62
N ASN A 87 9.70 13.97 19.03
CA ASN A 87 9.03 12.84 18.39
C ASN A 87 8.77 13.11 16.90
N LEU A 88 8.22 14.28 16.55
CA LEU A 88 7.99 14.63 15.14
C LEU A 88 9.29 14.59 14.33
N ALA A 89 10.38 15.15 14.85
CA ALA A 89 11.69 15.10 14.20
C ALA A 89 12.24 13.67 14.05
N GLU A 90 12.06 12.81 15.06
CA GLU A 90 12.43 11.39 15.00
C GLU A 90 11.60 10.59 13.98
N GLN A 91 10.35 10.99 13.72
CA GLN A 91 9.52 10.45 12.63
C GLN A 91 9.88 11.04 11.25
N GLY A 92 10.85 11.95 11.17
CA GLY A 92 11.27 12.60 9.92
C GLY A 92 10.37 13.75 9.45
N ILE A 93 9.56 14.31 10.34
CA ILE A 93 8.65 15.42 10.06
C ILE A 93 9.36 16.75 10.34
N ASP A 94 9.22 17.71 9.41
CA ASP A 94 9.69 19.08 9.60
C ASP A 94 8.80 19.79 10.65
N ALA A 95 9.32 19.86 11.88
CA ALA A 95 8.68 20.51 13.02
C ALA A 95 9.13 21.97 13.22
N THR A 96 9.78 22.60 12.24
CA THR A 96 10.27 24.00 12.37
C THR A 96 9.15 25.02 12.58
N HIS A 97 7.93 24.69 12.19
CA HIS A 97 6.73 25.51 12.38
C HIS A 97 5.83 25.03 13.54
N VAL A 98 6.35 24.15 14.42
CA VAL A 98 5.71 23.81 15.69
C VAL A 98 6.25 24.75 16.77
N THR A 99 5.45 25.78 17.08
CA THR A 99 5.84 26.84 18.02
C THR A 99 5.55 26.44 19.47
N GLN A 100 6.27 27.05 20.41
CA GLN A 100 6.06 26.86 21.85
C GLN A 100 5.46 28.13 22.46
N GLU A 101 4.39 27.99 23.24
CA GLU A 101 3.72 29.11 23.91
C GLU A 101 4.13 29.20 25.39
N PRO A 102 4.85 30.27 25.80
CA PRO A 102 5.23 30.47 27.20
C PRO A 102 4.02 30.65 28.11
N GLY A 103 4.02 29.97 29.26
CA GLY A 103 2.97 30.11 30.27
C GLY A 103 1.68 29.32 30.00
N MET A 104 1.60 28.56 28.90
CA MET A 104 0.54 27.60 28.63
C MET A 104 1.10 26.17 28.64
N SER A 105 0.29 25.21 29.11
CA SER A 105 0.62 23.80 29.00
C SER A 105 0.46 23.32 27.56
N SER A 106 1.21 22.30 27.17
CA SER A 106 0.90 21.52 25.97
C SER A 106 -0.48 20.90 26.06
N GLY A 107 -1.08 20.63 24.91
CA GLY A 107 -2.35 19.92 24.87
C GLY A 107 -2.18 18.48 25.34
N VAL A 108 -3.13 18.00 26.13
CA VAL A 108 -3.10 16.65 26.71
C VAL A 108 -4.43 15.93 26.51
N ALA A 109 -4.35 14.62 26.39
CA ALA A 109 -5.51 13.74 26.39
C ALA A 109 -5.40 12.71 27.54
N PRO A 110 -5.90 13.03 28.75
CA PRO A 110 -6.17 12.03 29.77
C PRO A 110 -7.15 10.96 29.27
N ILE A 111 -6.68 9.72 29.20
CA ILE A 111 -7.42 8.57 28.69
C ILE A 111 -7.49 7.51 29.80
N ASN A 112 -8.69 7.18 30.24
CA ASN A 112 -8.91 5.99 31.06
C ASN A 112 -9.26 4.82 30.13
N VAL A 113 -8.66 3.65 30.34
CA VAL A 113 -8.94 2.42 29.58
C VAL A 113 -9.33 1.30 30.54
N ASP A 114 -10.54 0.78 30.41
CA ASP A 114 -11.00 -0.39 31.15
C ASP A 114 -10.27 -1.65 30.63
N VAL A 115 -9.48 -2.30 31.48
CA VAL A 115 -8.68 -3.48 31.09
C VAL A 115 -9.51 -4.73 30.81
N SER A 116 -10.75 -4.78 31.29
CA SER A 116 -11.65 -5.92 31.11
C SER A 116 -12.48 -5.81 29.83
N THR A 117 -12.86 -4.60 29.44
CA THR A 117 -13.74 -4.36 28.29
C THR A 117 -13.03 -3.68 27.10
N GLY A 118 -11.91 -3.01 27.33
CA GLY A 118 -11.24 -2.15 26.35
C GLY A 118 -11.93 -0.80 26.11
N GLN A 119 -13.05 -0.52 26.80
CA GLN A 119 -13.73 0.77 26.69
C GLN A 119 -12.83 1.89 27.21
N ASN A 120 -12.93 3.08 26.60
CA ASN A 120 -12.15 4.24 26.98
C ASN A 120 -13.03 5.46 27.31
N SER A 121 -12.45 6.39 28.07
CA SER A 121 -13.00 7.72 28.32
C SER A 121 -11.87 8.73 28.14
N ILE A 122 -12.07 9.71 27.26
CA ILE A 122 -11.05 10.66 26.83
C ILE A 122 -11.51 12.07 27.18
N VAL A 123 -10.66 12.79 27.89
CA VAL A 123 -10.81 14.24 28.11
C VAL A 123 -9.71 14.93 27.32
N ILE A 124 -10.07 15.88 26.45
CA ILE A 124 -9.08 16.67 25.71
C ILE A 124 -8.96 18.03 26.39
N VAL A 125 -7.72 18.42 26.69
CA VAL A 125 -7.36 19.77 27.14
C VAL A 125 -6.45 20.36 26.07
N PRO A 126 -6.91 21.29 25.22
CA PRO A 126 -6.13 21.77 24.08
C PRO A 126 -4.84 22.50 24.46
N GLY A 127 -4.82 23.17 25.61
CA GLY A 127 -3.64 23.90 26.11
C GLY A 127 -3.21 25.00 25.13
N ALA A 128 -1.90 25.08 24.88
CA ALA A 128 -1.28 26.06 23.98
C ALA A 128 -1.86 26.08 22.57
N LEU A 129 -2.51 25.00 22.12
CA LEU A 129 -3.18 24.95 20.82
C LEU A 129 -4.32 25.99 20.72
N ASP A 130 -4.98 26.34 21.83
CA ASP A 130 -6.02 27.39 21.86
C ASP A 130 -5.46 28.79 21.53
N ALA A 131 -4.16 29.00 21.78
CA ALA A 131 -3.46 30.22 21.43
C ALA A 131 -2.85 30.19 20.01
N PHE A 132 -3.13 29.16 19.21
CA PHE A 132 -2.68 29.09 17.83
C PHE A 132 -3.54 30.01 16.95
N THR A 133 -2.90 30.86 16.14
CA THR A 133 -3.59 31.94 15.44
C THR A 133 -3.46 31.86 13.91
N PRO A 134 -4.41 32.45 13.15
CA PRO A 134 -4.29 32.60 11.70
C PRO A 134 -3.03 33.34 11.25
N VAL A 135 -2.50 34.27 12.07
CA VAL A 135 -1.30 35.05 11.77
C VAL A 135 -0.07 34.14 11.64
N GLU A 136 0.01 33.11 12.46
CA GLU A 136 1.14 32.16 12.44
C GLU A 136 1.09 31.23 11.22
N VAL A 137 -0.13 30.87 10.79
CA VAL A 137 -0.36 30.14 9.53
C VAL A 137 0.04 31.00 8.34
N GLU A 138 -0.39 32.27 8.31
CA GLU A 138 -0.05 33.23 7.26
C GLU A 138 1.47 33.51 7.20
N ALA A 139 2.14 33.61 8.35
CA ALA A 139 3.60 33.76 8.42
C ALA A 139 4.35 32.56 7.78
N SER A 140 3.68 31.41 7.69
CA SER A 140 4.21 30.19 7.08
C SER A 140 3.81 30.03 5.60
N ARG A 141 3.07 30.97 5.00
CA ARG A 141 2.56 30.89 3.61
C ARG A 141 3.64 30.54 2.58
N GLU A 142 4.80 31.20 2.65
CA GLU A 142 5.93 30.98 1.73
C GLU A 142 6.47 29.55 1.77
N ARG A 143 6.30 28.87 2.90
CA ARG A 143 6.67 27.47 3.08
C ARG A 143 5.54 26.54 2.65
N ILE A 144 4.29 26.87 2.98
CA ILE A 144 3.09 26.12 2.60
C ILE A 144 2.98 26.00 1.07
N LYS A 145 3.21 27.08 0.32
CA LYS A 145 3.09 27.06 -1.16
C LYS A 145 4.09 26.13 -1.89
N LYS A 146 5.08 25.58 -1.18
CA LYS A 146 6.03 24.58 -1.71
C LYS A 146 5.52 23.15 -1.56
N CYS A 147 4.49 22.96 -0.75
CA CYS A 147 3.77 21.70 -0.61
C CYS A 147 2.81 21.51 -1.79
N GLY A 148 2.41 20.26 -2.06
CA GLY A 148 1.34 20.00 -3.05
C GLY A 148 0.02 19.59 -2.41
N LEU A 149 0.03 19.29 -1.11
CA LEU A 149 -1.16 18.88 -0.37
C LEU A 149 -1.15 19.53 1.02
N LEU A 150 -2.30 20.06 1.45
CA LEU A 150 -2.55 20.60 2.78
C LEU A 150 -3.67 19.82 3.47
N MET A 151 -3.43 19.39 4.70
CA MET A 151 -4.40 18.69 5.54
C MET A 151 -4.73 19.48 6.80
N CYS A 152 -6.02 19.54 7.12
CA CYS A 152 -6.50 20.07 8.39
C CYS A 152 -7.47 19.10 9.06
N GLN A 153 -7.62 19.28 10.36
CA GLN A 153 -8.63 18.64 11.20
C GLN A 153 -9.42 19.73 11.95
N LEU A 154 -10.34 19.34 12.84
CA LEU A 154 -11.14 20.26 13.66
C LEU A 154 -10.71 20.31 15.13
N GLU A 155 -9.46 19.95 15.44
CA GLU A 155 -8.89 20.09 16.80
C GLU A 155 -8.21 21.44 17.04
N ALA A 156 -7.71 22.09 16.00
CA ALA A 156 -7.18 23.45 16.10
C ALA A 156 -8.34 24.47 16.09
N PRO A 157 -8.13 25.71 16.59
CA PRO A 157 -9.14 26.75 16.50
C PRO A 157 -9.66 26.92 15.07
N LEU A 158 -10.98 26.97 14.89
CA LEU A 158 -11.60 26.99 13.55
C LEU A 158 -11.07 28.11 12.65
N ALA A 159 -10.70 29.26 13.22
CA ALA A 159 -10.09 30.37 12.48
C ALA A 159 -8.75 29.99 11.84
N VAL A 160 -7.93 29.19 12.52
CA VAL A 160 -6.66 28.64 12.01
C VAL A 160 -6.93 27.68 10.85
N THR A 161 -7.84 26.72 11.04
CA THR A 161 -8.22 25.76 9.99
C THR A 161 -8.74 26.47 8.73
N LEU A 162 -9.59 27.49 8.89
CA LEU A 162 -10.07 28.29 7.77
C LEU A 162 -8.96 29.06 7.06
N ALA A 163 -8.02 29.65 7.81
CA ALA A 163 -6.89 30.35 7.22
C ALA A 163 -5.98 29.39 6.44
N ALA A 164 -5.68 28.21 6.99
CA ALA A 164 -4.87 27.20 6.32
C ALA A 164 -5.52 26.69 5.03
N LEU A 165 -6.82 26.36 5.06
CA LEU A 165 -7.57 25.93 3.88
C LEU A 165 -7.67 27.05 2.82
N GLN A 166 -7.84 28.31 3.24
CA GLN A 166 -7.83 29.46 2.35
C GLN A 166 -6.47 29.60 1.63
N ILE A 167 -5.36 29.52 2.37
CA ILE A 167 -4.01 29.53 1.78
C ILE A 167 -3.85 28.36 0.82
N GLY A 168 -4.21 27.14 1.23
CA GLY A 168 -4.11 25.95 0.38
C GLY A 168 -4.83 26.14 -0.96
N ARG A 169 -6.04 26.70 -0.92
CA ARG A 169 -6.84 27.01 -2.11
C ARG A 169 -6.21 28.10 -2.98
N GLU A 170 -5.73 29.19 -2.38
CA GLU A 170 -5.10 30.31 -3.09
C GLU A 170 -3.80 29.92 -3.80
N GLU A 171 -2.99 29.07 -3.15
CA GLU A 171 -1.70 28.61 -3.65
C GLU A 171 -1.82 27.36 -4.54
N GLY A 172 -3.04 26.85 -4.76
CA GLY A 172 -3.31 25.73 -5.67
C GLY A 172 -2.91 24.35 -5.12
N LEU A 173 -2.84 24.19 -3.81
CA LEU A 173 -2.63 22.90 -3.16
C LEU A 173 -3.90 22.07 -3.18
N MET A 174 -3.75 20.75 -3.22
CA MET A 174 -4.84 19.84 -2.87
C MET A 174 -5.17 19.99 -1.38
N THR A 175 -6.43 20.16 -1.04
CA THR A 175 -6.89 20.41 0.34
C THR A 175 -7.74 19.26 0.86
N ILE A 176 -7.36 18.71 2.01
CA ILE A 176 -8.10 17.66 2.71
C ILE A 176 -8.52 18.18 4.08
N LEU A 177 -9.82 18.13 4.38
CA LEU A 177 -10.35 18.39 5.71
C LEU A 177 -10.88 17.12 6.34
N ASN A 178 -10.29 16.69 7.44
CA ASN A 178 -10.90 15.72 8.35
C ASN A 178 -11.87 16.45 9.29
N THR A 179 -13.14 16.09 9.29
CA THR A 179 -14.15 16.75 10.13
C THR A 179 -14.18 16.23 11.56
N ALA A 180 -13.07 15.67 12.02
CA ALA A 180 -12.91 15.09 13.34
C ALA A 180 -12.18 16.06 14.30
N PRO A 181 -12.61 16.17 15.57
CA PRO A 181 -13.86 15.62 16.12
C PRO A 181 -15.10 16.29 15.52
N ALA A 182 -16.26 15.65 15.68
CA ALA A 182 -17.53 16.22 15.22
C ALA A 182 -17.71 17.62 15.83
N PRO A 183 -18.03 18.64 15.00
CA PRO A 183 -18.09 20.01 15.49
C PRO A 183 -19.29 20.20 16.42
N GLN A 184 -19.07 20.91 17.53
CA GLN A 184 -20.14 21.24 18.49
C GLN A 184 -21.06 22.38 18.02
N SER A 185 -20.70 23.04 16.93
CA SER A 185 -21.47 24.15 16.34
C SER A 185 -21.40 24.06 14.82
N PRO A 186 -22.40 24.59 14.10
CA PRO A 186 -22.39 24.58 12.63
C PRO A 186 -21.11 25.22 12.07
N LEU A 187 -20.48 24.52 11.13
CA LEU A 187 -19.32 25.05 10.41
C LEU A 187 -19.79 26.10 9.38
N PRO A 188 -18.99 27.17 9.14
CA PRO A 188 -19.36 28.19 8.18
C PRO A 188 -19.32 27.63 6.75
N ASP A 189 -20.37 27.88 5.96
CA ASP A 189 -20.54 27.31 4.61
C ASP A 189 -19.33 27.46 3.69
N LYS A 190 -18.58 28.56 3.82
CA LYS A 190 -17.37 28.79 3.02
C LYS A 190 -16.34 27.67 3.13
N ILE A 191 -16.26 26.96 4.28
CA ILE A 191 -15.26 25.90 4.50
C ILE A 191 -15.35 24.80 3.43
N TRP A 192 -16.57 24.46 3.00
CA TRP A 192 -16.80 23.36 2.07
C TRP A 192 -16.20 23.64 0.69
N SER A 193 -16.25 24.91 0.26
CA SER A 193 -15.68 25.35 -1.02
C SER A 193 -14.15 25.48 -1.01
N LEU A 194 -13.52 25.44 0.17
CA LEU A 194 -12.07 25.48 0.33
C LEU A 194 -11.43 24.09 0.33
N CYS A 195 -12.22 23.01 0.31
CA CYS A 195 -11.74 21.65 0.42
C CYS A 195 -11.97 20.87 -0.89
N ASP A 196 -10.92 20.25 -1.41
CA ASP A 196 -11.02 19.29 -2.51
C ASP A 196 -11.60 17.95 -2.04
N ILE A 197 -11.22 17.53 -0.82
CA ILE A 197 -11.75 16.32 -0.17
C ILE A 197 -12.16 16.67 1.27
N VAL A 198 -13.40 16.38 1.62
CA VAL A 198 -13.87 16.37 3.01
C VAL A 198 -13.98 14.93 3.46
N CYS A 199 -13.43 14.61 4.63
CA CYS A 199 -13.53 13.27 5.23
C CYS A 199 -14.29 13.33 6.55
N ALA A 200 -15.26 12.43 6.71
CA ALA A 200 -15.99 12.21 7.95
C ALA A 200 -16.09 10.70 8.23
N ASN A 201 -16.20 10.29 9.49
CA ASN A 201 -16.80 8.99 9.83
C ASN A 201 -18.34 9.11 9.93
N GLU A 202 -19.00 8.00 10.21
CA GLU A 202 -20.46 7.95 10.40
C GLU A 202 -20.94 8.97 11.45
N VAL A 203 -20.33 8.97 12.64
CA VAL A 203 -20.72 9.86 13.76
C VAL A 203 -20.56 11.35 13.38
N GLU A 204 -19.47 11.71 12.73
CA GLU A 204 -19.19 13.07 12.27
C GLU A 204 -20.15 13.48 11.15
N LEU A 205 -20.43 12.58 10.20
CA LEU A 205 -21.37 12.83 9.11
C LEU A 205 -22.79 13.08 9.65
N ALA A 206 -23.23 12.27 10.62
CA ALA A 206 -24.49 12.48 11.32
C ALA A 206 -24.52 13.84 12.03
N GLY A 207 -23.45 14.19 12.76
CA GLY A 207 -23.35 15.48 13.46
C GLY A 207 -23.37 16.70 12.51
N LEU A 208 -22.74 16.59 11.34
CA LEU A 208 -22.69 17.66 10.34
C LEU A 208 -24.02 17.87 9.60
N THR A 209 -24.75 16.79 9.34
CA THR A 209 -25.96 16.80 8.51
C THR A 209 -27.25 16.85 9.35
N GLY A 210 -27.20 16.38 10.59
CA GLY A 210 -28.37 16.15 11.44
C GLY A 210 -29.21 14.94 11.00
N LEU A 211 -28.67 14.09 10.11
CA LEU A 211 -29.36 12.91 9.56
C LEU A 211 -28.84 11.61 10.19
N THR A 212 -29.62 10.55 10.05
CA THR A 212 -29.21 9.17 10.38
C THR A 212 -28.15 8.70 9.38
N VAL A 213 -27.32 7.72 9.79
CA VAL A 213 -26.22 7.13 9.01
C VAL A 213 -26.09 5.63 9.28
N ASP A 214 -27.18 4.98 9.69
CA ASP A 214 -27.16 3.58 10.16
C ASP A 214 -27.08 2.56 9.01
N THR A 215 -27.46 2.97 7.80
CA THR A 215 -27.45 2.13 6.59
C THR A 215 -26.71 2.81 5.43
N ASP A 216 -26.33 2.04 4.41
CA ASP A 216 -25.67 2.60 3.21
C ASP A 216 -26.54 3.65 2.50
N ALA A 217 -27.86 3.47 2.51
CA ALA A 217 -28.80 4.44 1.97
C ALA A 217 -28.85 5.73 2.80
N ASP A 218 -28.76 5.62 4.12
CA ASP A 218 -28.66 6.79 5.01
C ASP A 218 -27.36 7.57 4.76
N VAL A 219 -26.24 6.85 4.62
CA VAL A 219 -24.94 7.44 4.28
C VAL A 219 -25.01 8.18 2.94
N GLU A 220 -25.63 7.61 1.91
CA GLU A 220 -25.82 8.27 0.61
C GLU A 220 -26.63 9.57 0.73
N VAL A 221 -27.71 9.57 1.52
CA VAL A 221 -28.56 10.75 1.74
C VAL A 221 -27.80 11.84 2.50
N ALA A 222 -27.10 11.47 3.57
CA ALA A 222 -26.28 12.41 4.35
C ALA A 222 -25.12 12.97 3.51
N ALA A 223 -24.48 12.12 2.69
CA ALA A 223 -23.43 12.55 1.78
C ALA A 223 -23.93 13.54 0.73
N ALA A 224 -25.10 13.29 0.13
CA ALA A 224 -25.72 14.18 -0.84
C ALA A 224 -26.05 15.56 -0.24
N GLU A 225 -26.50 15.62 1.01
CA GLU A 225 -26.74 16.87 1.73
C GLU A 225 -25.45 17.67 1.91
N LEU A 226 -24.36 17.04 2.34
CA LEU A 226 -23.10 17.74 2.56
C LEU A 226 -22.46 18.23 1.25
N LEU A 227 -22.52 17.42 0.18
CA LEU A 227 -22.11 17.83 -1.18
C LEU A 227 -22.90 19.05 -1.66
N ARG A 228 -24.19 19.15 -1.31
CA ARG A 228 -25.03 20.31 -1.65
C ARG A 228 -24.57 21.61 -0.97
N ARG A 229 -23.80 21.52 0.11
CA ARG A 229 -23.21 22.67 0.83
C ARG A 229 -21.91 23.19 0.19
N GLY A 230 -21.41 22.53 -0.85
CA GLY A 230 -20.35 23.07 -1.72
C GLY A 230 -19.05 22.28 -1.78
N THR A 231 -18.94 21.15 -1.07
CA THR A 231 -17.80 20.23 -1.27
C THR A 231 -17.98 19.44 -2.56
N THR A 232 -16.88 19.08 -3.22
CA THR A 232 -16.91 18.34 -4.50
C THR A 232 -16.66 16.85 -4.35
N LYS A 233 -16.01 16.45 -3.25
CA LYS A 233 -15.73 15.06 -2.89
C LYS A 233 -15.91 14.88 -1.38
N LEU A 234 -16.78 13.96 -1.00
CA LEU A 234 -16.94 13.54 0.37
C LEU A 234 -16.47 12.10 0.50
N LEU A 235 -15.52 11.89 1.39
CA LEU A 235 -15.06 10.58 1.80
C LEU A 235 -15.69 10.22 3.15
N VAL A 236 -16.41 9.12 3.20
CA VAL A 236 -17.01 8.60 4.43
C VAL A 236 -16.27 7.34 4.85
N THR A 237 -15.66 7.35 6.04
CA THR A 237 -15.06 6.15 6.63
C THR A 237 -16.10 5.37 7.43
N LEU A 238 -16.10 4.05 7.28
CA LEU A 238 -17.15 3.13 7.73
C LEU A 238 -16.57 2.00 8.60
N GLY A 239 -15.47 2.27 9.31
CA GLY A 239 -14.80 1.30 10.17
C GLY A 239 -14.40 0.01 9.45
N ASP A 240 -14.87 -1.14 9.95
CA ASP A 240 -14.59 -2.47 9.40
C ASP A 240 -15.27 -2.72 8.04
N ARG A 241 -16.22 -1.86 7.63
CA ARG A 241 -16.86 -1.91 6.31
C ARG A 241 -16.02 -1.21 5.23
N GLY A 242 -15.03 -0.40 5.61
CA GLY A 242 -14.11 0.28 4.69
C GLY A 242 -14.44 1.76 4.55
N CYS A 243 -14.58 2.25 3.32
CA CYS A 243 -14.94 3.65 3.06
C CYS A 243 -15.77 3.81 1.77
N ALA A 244 -16.40 4.97 1.62
CA ALA A 244 -17.16 5.35 0.45
C ALA A 244 -16.80 6.76 0.01
N LEU A 245 -16.45 6.92 -1.27
CA LEU A 245 -16.22 8.22 -1.89
C LEU A 245 -17.47 8.64 -2.67
N PHE A 246 -17.98 9.81 -2.35
CA PHE A 246 -19.11 10.44 -3.01
C PHE A 246 -18.66 11.67 -3.78
N GLU A 247 -19.00 11.73 -5.07
CA GLU A 247 -18.63 12.83 -5.95
C GLU A 247 -19.80 13.28 -6.83
N GLY A 248 -19.76 14.55 -7.24
CA GLY A 248 -20.71 15.12 -8.19
C GLY A 248 -21.85 15.89 -7.53
N GLN A 249 -22.88 16.20 -8.30
CA GLN A 249 -24.03 16.94 -7.80
C GLN A 249 -25.09 16.01 -7.20
N PRO A 250 -25.91 16.47 -6.24
CA PRO A 250 -26.88 15.61 -5.53
C PRO A 250 -27.83 14.80 -6.44
N ARG A 251 -28.11 15.27 -7.66
CA ARG A 251 -29.00 14.58 -8.62
C ARG A 251 -28.29 13.53 -9.48
N CYS A 252 -26.96 13.53 -9.51
CA CYS A 252 -26.11 12.62 -10.27
C CYS A 252 -24.91 12.22 -9.39
N LEU A 253 -25.21 11.70 -8.20
CA LEU A 253 -24.21 11.27 -7.23
C LEU A 253 -23.48 10.03 -7.75
N ARG A 254 -22.16 10.12 -7.86
CA ARG A 254 -21.30 8.95 -8.08
C ARG A 254 -20.82 8.48 -6.71
N ALA A 255 -21.04 7.21 -6.38
CA ALA A 255 -20.52 6.57 -5.19
C ALA A 255 -19.49 5.49 -5.59
N VAL A 256 -18.32 5.51 -4.96
CA VAL A 256 -17.29 4.47 -5.05
C VAL A 256 -17.12 3.85 -3.68
N TRP A 257 -17.56 2.61 -3.53
CA TRP A 257 -17.48 1.85 -2.29
C TRP A 257 -16.20 1.01 -2.27
N GLN A 258 -15.37 1.22 -1.26
CA GLN A 258 -14.14 0.48 -1.05
C GLN A 258 -14.24 -0.36 0.23
N PRO A 259 -14.40 -1.69 0.12
CA PRO A 259 -14.48 -2.56 1.28
C PRO A 259 -13.15 -2.62 2.05
N SER A 260 -13.24 -2.85 3.36
CA SER A 260 -12.05 -3.07 4.20
C SER A 260 -11.41 -4.44 3.99
N VAL A 261 -10.12 -4.53 4.34
CA VAL A 261 -9.42 -5.81 4.44
C VAL A 261 -9.79 -6.47 5.76
N ARG A 262 -10.29 -7.71 5.70
CA ARG A 262 -10.64 -8.46 6.92
C ARG A 262 -9.40 -8.78 7.73
N VAL A 263 -9.38 -8.29 8.97
CA VAL A 263 -8.31 -8.53 9.96
C VAL A 263 -8.92 -8.77 11.33
N THR A 264 -8.17 -9.39 12.24
CA THR A 264 -8.54 -9.45 13.65
C THR A 264 -7.97 -8.23 14.37
N PRO A 265 -8.79 -7.26 14.80
CA PRO A 265 -8.29 -6.05 15.44
C PRO A 265 -7.77 -6.35 16.84
N LYS A 266 -6.72 -5.62 17.25
CA LYS A 266 -6.23 -5.56 18.64
C LYS A 266 -6.57 -4.22 19.29
N ASP A 267 -6.35 -3.14 18.55
CA ASP A 267 -6.64 -1.78 18.96
C ASP A 267 -7.00 -0.98 17.71
N THR A 268 -8.12 -0.27 17.72
CA THR A 268 -8.60 0.52 16.57
C THR A 268 -8.25 2.00 16.68
N THR A 269 -7.58 2.39 17.77
CA THR A 269 -7.20 3.78 18.05
C THR A 269 -6.29 4.32 16.94
N GLY A 270 -6.66 5.49 16.39
CA GLY A 270 -5.90 6.14 15.32
C GLY A 270 -6.07 5.52 13.93
N ALA A 271 -6.92 4.52 13.72
CA ALA A 271 -7.12 3.88 12.41
C ALA A 271 -7.54 4.89 11.32
N GLY A 272 -8.44 5.82 11.64
CA GLY A 272 -8.86 6.89 10.72
C GLY A 272 -7.73 7.87 10.40
N ASP A 273 -6.84 8.14 11.35
CA ASP A 273 -5.67 8.99 11.13
C ASP A 273 -4.61 8.28 10.27
N SER A 274 -4.41 6.97 10.51
CA SER A 274 -3.57 6.12 9.65
C SER A 274 -4.12 6.10 8.22
N PHE A 275 -5.43 5.89 8.07
CA PHE A 275 -6.10 5.93 6.77
C PHE A 275 -5.86 7.27 6.05
N LEU A 276 -6.10 8.41 6.70
CA LEU A 276 -5.96 9.72 6.08
C LEU A 276 -4.52 10.12 5.78
N GLY A 277 -3.58 9.78 6.66
CA GLY A 277 -2.15 9.98 6.40
C GLY A 277 -1.67 9.14 5.22
N ALA A 278 -2.16 7.90 5.10
CA ALA A 278 -1.88 7.04 3.95
C ALA A 278 -2.50 7.55 2.65
N LEU A 279 -3.75 8.00 2.68
CA LEU A 279 -4.43 8.59 1.54
C LEU A 279 -3.65 9.80 1.01
N ALA A 280 -3.25 10.71 1.90
CA ALA A 280 -2.47 11.88 1.53
C ALA A 280 -1.10 11.51 0.93
N TYR A 281 -0.43 10.51 1.48
CA TYR A 281 0.80 9.98 0.88
C TYR A 281 0.57 9.49 -0.55
N TYR A 282 -0.42 8.61 -0.80
CA TYR A 282 -0.64 8.06 -2.13
C TYR A 282 -1.12 9.10 -3.15
N LEU A 283 -1.88 10.11 -2.73
CA LEU A 283 -2.27 11.21 -3.63
C LEU A 283 -1.04 12.02 -4.09
N THR A 284 -0.06 12.26 -3.20
CA THR A 284 1.18 12.97 -3.57
C THR A 284 2.15 12.13 -4.42
N THR A 285 1.92 10.82 -4.59
CA THR A 285 2.67 10.00 -5.56
C THR A 285 2.11 10.06 -6.98
N GLY A 286 0.97 10.73 -7.18
CA GLY A 286 0.24 10.76 -8.45
C GLY A 286 -0.68 9.54 -8.66
N CYS A 287 -0.96 8.78 -7.60
CA CYS A 287 -1.89 7.65 -7.64
C CYS A 287 -3.32 8.17 -7.91
N ALA A 288 -4.10 7.40 -8.68
CA ALA A 288 -5.53 7.69 -8.84
C ALA A 288 -6.25 7.59 -7.49
N LEU A 289 -7.24 8.46 -7.25
CA LEU A 289 -7.92 8.55 -5.96
C LEU A 289 -8.52 7.22 -5.51
N GLU A 290 -9.24 6.52 -6.39
CA GLU A 290 -9.85 5.22 -6.09
C GLU A 290 -8.79 4.18 -5.66
N ARG A 291 -7.62 4.17 -6.32
CA ARG A 291 -6.52 3.29 -5.96
C ARG A 291 -5.82 3.74 -4.67
N ALA A 292 -5.74 5.04 -4.41
CA ALA A 292 -5.25 5.57 -3.15
C ALA A 292 -6.16 5.16 -1.97
N LEU A 293 -7.49 5.09 -2.17
CA LEU A 293 -8.45 4.59 -1.18
C LEU A 293 -8.23 3.11 -0.85
N GLU A 294 -8.04 2.26 -1.86
CA GLU A 294 -7.70 0.85 -1.68
C GLU A 294 -6.44 0.69 -0.81
N LEU A 295 -5.38 1.44 -1.15
CA LEU A 295 -4.10 1.36 -0.45
C LEU A 295 -4.16 1.96 0.96
N ALA A 296 -4.86 3.07 1.15
CA ALA A 296 -5.08 3.68 2.47
C ALA A 296 -5.90 2.75 3.39
N THR A 297 -6.91 2.08 2.85
CA THR A 297 -7.71 1.08 3.57
C THR A 297 -6.85 -0.08 4.05
N LEU A 298 -5.94 -0.57 3.20
CA LEU A 298 -4.98 -1.59 3.58
C LEU A 298 -4.05 -1.13 4.72
N VAL A 299 -3.52 0.09 4.63
CA VAL A 299 -2.62 0.65 5.66
C VAL A 299 -3.32 0.74 7.02
N ALA A 300 -4.56 1.22 7.05
CA ALA A 300 -5.38 1.26 8.25
C ALA A 300 -5.69 -0.16 8.79
N ALA A 301 -5.99 -1.11 7.91
CA ALA A 301 -6.20 -2.50 8.32
C ALA A 301 -4.95 -3.11 8.97
N ILE A 302 -3.74 -2.75 8.52
CA ILE A 302 -2.50 -3.18 9.19
C ILE A 302 -2.37 -2.51 10.57
N SER A 303 -2.67 -1.21 10.69
CA SER A 303 -2.52 -0.48 11.96
C SER A 303 -3.38 -1.10 13.06
N VAL A 304 -4.62 -1.51 12.76
CA VAL A 304 -5.52 -2.04 13.79
C VAL A 304 -5.12 -3.40 14.37
N THR A 305 -4.13 -4.08 13.77
CA THR A 305 -3.61 -5.39 14.26
C THR A 305 -2.56 -5.25 15.37
N ARG A 306 -2.27 -4.02 15.79
CA ARG A 306 -1.23 -3.64 16.74
C ARG A 306 -1.84 -2.78 17.86
N GLU A 307 -1.11 -2.62 18.95
CA GLU A 307 -1.53 -1.78 20.08
C GLU A 307 -0.95 -0.36 19.98
N GLY A 308 -1.74 0.61 20.42
CA GLY A 308 -1.35 2.02 20.48
C GLY A 308 -1.60 2.78 19.18
N THR A 309 -1.53 4.10 19.25
CA THR A 309 -1.84 5.01 18.14
C THR A 309 -0.67 5.10 17.15
N GLN A 310 0.24 6.08 17.31
CA GLN A 310 1.38 6.27 16.40
C GLN A 310 2.31 5.06 16.35
N THR A 311 2.43 4.29 17.44
CA THR A 311 3.25 3.08 17.49
C THR A 311 2.72 1.95 16.61
N ALA A 312 1.40 1.91 16.32
CA ALA A 312 0.80 0.89 15.47
C ALA A 312 0.98 1.16 13.97
N PHE A 313 1.16 2.43 13.57
CA PHE A 313 1.21 2.83 12.16
C PHE A 313 2.32 2.10 11.39
N PRO A 314 2.02 1.37 10.30
CA PRO A 314 3.03 0.65 9.55
C PRO A 314 3.97 1.60 8.79
N THR A 315 5.18 1.13 8.59
CA THR A 315 6.20 1.76 7.75
C THR A 315 6.02 1.40 6.27
N GLY A 316 6.58 2.20 5.36
CA GLY A 316 6.56 1.93 3.93
C GLY A 316 7.19 0.58 3.57
N ASP A 317 8.19 0.14 4.33
CA ASP A 317 8.83 -1.19 4.16
C ASP A 317 7.89 -2.34 4.53
N GLU A 318 7.10 -2.19 5.59
CA GLU A 318 6.09 -3.18 5.98
C GLU A 318 4.97 -3.26 4.93
N VAL A 319 4.51 -2.11 4.44
CA VAL A 319 3.48 -2.05 3.38
C VAL A 319 4.01 -2.60 2.06
N LEU A 320 5.24 -2.28 1.68
CA LEU A 320 5.91 -2.84 0.51
C LEU A 320 6.04 -4.36 0.61
N ALA A 321 6.45 -4.88 1.78
CA ALA A 321 6.55 -6.31 2.01
C ALA A 321 5.19 -6.99 1.90
N HIS A 322 4.16 -6.42 2.52
CA HIS A 322 2.78 -6.91 2.44
C HIS A 322 2.29 -6.97 0.99
N HIS A 323 2.45 -5.87 0.23
CA HIS A 323 2.08 -5.80 -1.19
C HIS A 323 2.84 -6.84 -2.03
N ALA A 324 4.16 -6.93 -1.85
CA ALA A 324 5.01 -7.83 -2.62
C ALA A 324 4.67 -9.31 -2.39
N ILE A 325 4.14 -9.70 -1.23
CA ILE A 325 3.68 -11.08 -0.99
C ILE A 325 2.57 -11.48 -1.96
N GLY A 326 1.60 -10.60 -2.20
CA GLY A 326 0.55 -10.81 -3.20
C GLY A 326 1.06 -10.90 -4.66
N LEU A 327 2.35 -10.62 -4.88
CA LEU A 327 3.02 -10.71 -6.18
C LEU A 327 3.93 -11.94 -6.30
N ILE A 328 4.08 -12.77 -5.26
CA ILE A 328 4.98 -13.93 -5.30
C ILE A 328 4.35 -15.14 -6.00
N ASP A 329 5.08 -15.70 -6.95
CA ASP A 329 4.91 -17.09 -7.41
C ASP A 329 5.81 -17.98 -6.52
N HIS A 330 5.23 -18.55 -5.45
CA HIS A 330 5.99 -19.31 -4.47
C HIS A 330 6.35 -20.68 -5.07
N THR A 331 7.65 -20.87 -5.32
CA THR A 331 8.10 -21.91 -6.26
C THR A 331 8.78 -23.08 -5.55
N SER A 332 8.36 -24.31 -5.86
CA SER A 332 9.11 -25.54 -5.61
C SER A 332 9.20 -26.38 -6.88
N LEU A 333 10.43 -26.54 -7.38
CA LEU A 333 10.74 -27.29 -8.60
C LEU A 333 11.93 -28.22 -8.33
N GLY A 334 11.82 -29.02 -7.27
CA GLY A 334 12.73 -30.11 -6.94
C GLY A 334 12.26 -31.42 -7.58
N MET A 335 13.18 -32.20 -8.15
CA MET A 335 12.81 -33.49 -8.76
C MET A 335 12.24 -34.47 -7.73
N GLU A 336 12.70 -34.34 -6.49
CA GLU A 336 12.34 -35.16 -5.33
C GLU A 336 11.21 -34.55 -4.48
N ASP A 337 10.54 -33.51 -4.96
CA ASP A 337 9.43 -32.89 -4.22
C ASP A 337 8.33 -33.93 -3.93
N THR A 338 7.98 -34.07 -2.66
CA THR A 338 6.95 -34.98 -2.17
C THR A 338 5.63 -34.23 -1.98
N SER A 339 4.50 -34.95 -1.92
CA SER A 339 3.20 -34.32 -1.64
C SER A 339 3.21 -33.56 -0.30
N ALA A 340 3.93 -34.05 0.72
CA ALA A 340 4.10 -33.34 1.99
C ALA A 340 4.87 -32.02 1.83
N GLY A 341 5.94 -32.01 1.03
CA GLY A 341 6.68 -30.79 0.70
C GLY A 341 5.82 -29.77 -0.07
N ILE A 342 5.04 -30.25 -1.05
CA ILE A 342 4.11 -29.39 -1.80
C ILE A 342 2.99 -28.85 -0.89
N HIS A 343 2.48 -29.64 0.05
CA HIS A 343 1.53 -29.15 1.06
C HIS A 343 2.14 -28.02 1.88
N ALA A 344 3.35 -28.21 2.42
CA ALA A 344 4.03 -27.18 3.19
C ALA A 344 4.26 -25.88 2.38
N LEU A 345 4.58 -26.00 1.09
CA LEU A 345 4.67 -24.86 0.16
C LEU A 345 3.34 -24.11 0.05
N VAL A 346 2.24 -24.83 -0.15
CA VAL A 346 0.89 -24.24 -0.26
C VAL A 346 0.46 -23.61 1.07
N ASP A 347 0.72 -24.27 2.20
CA ASP A 347 0.44 -23.73 3.53
C ASP A 347 1.22 -22.42 3.78
N ALA A 348 2.50 -22.38 3.45
CA ALA A 348 3.30 -21.16 3.57
C ALA A 348 2.74 -20.03 2.68
N ALA A 349 2.29 -20.36 1.46
CA ALA A 349 1.71 -19.39 0.53
C ALA A 349 0.43 -18.73 1.03
N VAL A 350 -0.37 -19.40 1.88
CA VAL A 350 -1.64 -18.86 2.40
C VAL A 350 -1.57 -18.38 3.86
N THR A 351 -0.49 -18.67 4.57
CA THR A 351 -0.37 -18.33 6.00
C THR A 351 -0.01 -16.86 6.21
N GLY A 352 -0.73 -16.19 7.11
CA GLY A 352 -0.39 -14.83 7.58
C GLY A 352 -1.24 -13.74 6.92
N GLY A 353 -0.59 -12.67 6.46
CA GLY A 353 -1.21 -11.61 5.66
C GLY A 353 -1.69 -12.10 4.28
N PRO A 354 -1.54 -11.30 3.20
CA PRO A 354 -2.11 -11.67 1.90
C PRO A 354 -1.47 -12.97 1.43
N HIS A 355 -2.24 -13.82 0.75
CA HIS A 355 -1.68 -15.04 0.18
C HIS A 355 -0.77 -14.71 -1.01
N ALA A 356 0.18 -15.59 -1.31
CA ALA A 356 0.99 -15.51 -2.52
C ALA A 356 0.09 -15.54 -3.77
N ALA A 357 0.57 -14.99 -4.87
CA ALA A 357 -0.14 -14.98 -6.13
C ALA A 357 -0.44 -16.37 -6.68
N ALA A 358 0.59 -17.20 -6.65
CA ALA A 358 0.58 -18.53 -7.19
C ALA A 358 1.55 -19.43 -6.42
N VAL A 359 1.32 -20.74 -6.50
CA VAL A 359 2.36 -21.74 -6.26
C VAL A 359 2.84 -22.27 -7.60
N CYS A 360 4.16 -22.34 -7.81
CA CYS A 360 4.76 -22.88 -9.03
C CYS A 360 5.40 -24.25 -8.75
N ILE A 361 4.83 -25.30 -9.33
CA ILE A 361 5.15 -26.71 -9.04
C ILE A 361 5.28 -27.54 -10.32
N TYR A 362 5.93 -28.71 -10.26
CA TYR A 362 5.98 -29.62 -11.41
C TYR A 362 4.59 -30.18 -11.78
N PRO A 363 4.33 -30.50 -13.07
CA PRO A 363 3.00 -30.90 -13.54
C PRO A 363 2.37 -32.04 -12.73
N LYS A 364 3.18 -33.03 -12.31
CA LYS A 364 2.73 -34.19 -11.51
C LYS A 364 2.02 -33.83 -10.20
N HIS A 365 2.18 -32.61 -9.68
CA HIS A 365 1.60 -32.17 -8.41
C HIS A 365 0.34 -31.30 -8.56
N ILE A 366 -0.05 -30.94 -9.79
CA ILE A 366 -1.25 -30.11 -10.03
C ILE A 366 -2.51 -30.76 -9.43
N PRO A 367 -2.81 -32.06 -9.65
CA PRO A 367 -4.01 -32.68 -9.10
C PRO A 367 -4.06 -32.66 -7.57
N PHE A 368 -2.89 -32.77 -6.91
CA PHE A 368 -2.79 -32.71 -5.46
C PHE A 368 -3.22 -31.34 -4.92
N VAL A 369 -2.68 -30.25 -5.47
CA VAL A 369 -3.06 -28.89 -5.03
C VAL A 369 -4.52 -28.57 -5.36
N ARG A 370 -5.03 -29.04 -6.50
CA ARG A 370 -6.46 -28.92 -6.83
C ARG A 370 -7.36 -29.64 -5.82
N THR A 371 -6.92 -30.80 -5.34
CA THR A 371 -7.63 -31.54 -4.29
C THR A 371 -7.64 -30.75 -2.98
N LEU A 372 -6.52 -30.14 -2.57
CA LEU A 372 -6.47 -29.28 -1.38
C LEU A 372 -7.46 -28.11 -1.47
N GLN A 373 -7.48 -27.41 -2.61
CA GLN A 373 -8.40 -26.28 -2.85
C GLN A 373 -9.88 -26.69 -2.85
N ALA A 374 -10.18 -27.90 -3.34
CA ALA A 374 -11.54 -28.42 -3.32
C ALA A 374 -12.00 -28.85 -1.92
N GLN A 375 -11.08 -29.36 -1.09
CA GLN A 375 -11.37 -29.85 0.26
C GLN A 375 -11.54 -28.72 1.28
N ASP A 376 -10.73 -27.67 1.19
CA ASP A 376 -10.79 -26.52 2.09
C ASP A 376 -10.61 -25.21 1.32
N PRO A 377 -11.66 -24.73 0.61
CA PRO A 377 -11.58 -23.50 -0.19
C PRO A 377 -11.43 -22.24 0.66
N ALA A 378 -11.72 -22.30 1.97
CA ALA A 378 -11.53 -21.19 2.89
C ALA A 378 -10.05 -20.99 3.23
N LYS A 379 -9.32 -22.10 3.47
CA LYS A 379 -7.87 -22.07 3.71
C LYS A 379 -7.07 -21.94 2.40
N TYR A 380 -7.51 -22.61 1.35
CA TYR A 380 -6.82 -22.68 0.05
C TYR A 380 -7.71 -22.11 -1.05
N PRO A 381 -7.83 -20.77 -1.14
CA PRO A 381 -8.75 -20.16 -2.09
C PRO A 381 -8.29 -20.36 -3.54
N ARG A 382 -9.24 -20.37 -4.49
CA ARG A 382 -8.91 -20.43 -5.94
C ARG A 382 -8.14 -19.20 -6.42
N SER A 383 -8.13 -18.10 -5.67
CA SER A 383 -7.29 -16.93 -5.90
C SER A 383 -5.80 -17.22 -5.74
N LEU A 384 -5.41 -18.25 -4.97
CA LEU A 384 -4.06 -18.81 -5.04
C LEU A 384 -3.96 -19.66 -6.31
N ARG A 385 -3.28 -19.15 -7.32
CA ARG A 385 -3.17 -19.84 -8.60
C ARG A 385 -2.18 -21.00 -8.56
N VAL A 386 -2.38 -21.98 -9.43
CA VAL A 386 -1.43 -23.08 -9.64
C VAL A 386 -0.71 -22.84 -10.95
N ALA A 387 0.59 -22.60 -10.86
CA ALA A 387 1.50 -22.46 -11.99
C ALA A 387 2.34 -23.74 -12.16
N THR A 388 2.71 -24.05 -13.41
CA THR A 388 3.63 -25.15 -13.70
C THR A 388 4.67 -24.79 -14.76
N VAL A 389 5.65 -25.65 -14.99
CA VAL A 389 6.70 -25.46 -16.00
C VAL A 389 6.57 -26.47 -17.14
N VAL A 390 6.90 -26.05 -18.36
CA VAL A 390 7.00 -26.91 -19.56
C VAL A 390 8.25 -26.58 -20.36
N ASN A 391 8.77 -27.56 -21.11
CA ASN A 391 10.06 -27.46 -21.80
C ASN A 391 11.24 -27.11 -20.84
N PHE A 392 11.10 -27.47 -19.57
CA PHE A 392 11.97 -26.99 -18.49
C PHE A 392 13.00 -28.05 -18.06
N PRO A 393 14.24 -27.66 -17.68
CA PRO A 393 14.75 -26.28 -17.65
C PRO A 393 15.42 -25.84 -18.95
N SER A 394 15.71 -26.75 -19.88
CA SER A 394 16.65 -26.48 -20.98
C SER A 394 16.04 -25.76 -22.18
N GLY A 395 14.73 -25.84 -22.39
CA GLY A 395 14.08 -25.34 -23.60
C GLY A 395 14.24 -26.25 -24.83
N GLN A 396 14.84 -27.44 -24.70
CA GLN A 396 15.29 -28.27 -25.83
C GLN A 396 14.49 -29.58 -26.04
N SER A 397 13.35 -29.74 -25.36
CA SER A 397 12.50 -30.92 -25.55
C SER A 397 11.89 -30.92 -26.96
N PRO A 398 11.60 -32.10 -27.54
CA PRO A 398 10.84 -32.23 -28.78
C PRO A 398 9.51 -31.47 -28.70
N LEU A 399 9.14 -30.78 -29.77
CA LEU A 399 7.95 -29.92 -29.82
C LEU A 399 6.65 -30.66 -29.45
N GLU A 400 6.51 -31.90 -29.93
CA GLU A 400 5.36 -32.76 -29.63
C GLU A 400 5.26 -33.06 -28.12
N GLU A 401 6.38 -33.30 -27.46
CA GLU A 401 6.42 -33.54 -26.02
C GLU A 401 6.00 -32.29 -25.24
N VAL A 402 6.46 -31.10 -25.66
CA VAL A 402 6.07 -29.83 -25.01
C VAL A 402 4.56 -29.60 -25.12
N VAL A 403 3.97 -29.85 -26.28
CA VAL A 403 2.52 -29.72 -26.50
C VAL A 403 1.76 -30.73 -25.64
N GLN A 404 2.15 -32.00 -25.65
CA GLN A 404 1.50 -33.05 -24.85
C GLN A 404 1.58 -32.77 -23.33
N GLN A 405 2.75 -32.32 -22.84
CA GLN A 405 2.92 -31.91 -21.44
C GLN A 405 2.00 -30.72 -21.09
N THR A 406 1.88 -29.75 -22.00
CA THR A 406 1.00 -28.59 -21.81
C THR A 406 -0.47 -29.01 -21.77
N GLU A 407 -0.92 -29.83 -22.71
CA GLU A 407 -2.30 -30.34 -22.75
C GLU A 407 -2.66 -31.12 -21.48
N ALA A 408 -1.73 -31.97 -21.01
CA ALA A 408 -1.90 -32.70 -19.75
C ALA A 408 -2.03 -31.75 -18.55
N ALA A 409 -1.18 -30.73 -18.45
CA ALA A 409 -1.26 -29.75 -17.36
C ALA A 409 -2.56 -28.93 -17.40
N VAL A 410 -3.03 -28.54 -18.60
CA VAL A 410 -4.32 -27.85 -18.78
C VAL A 410 -5.48 -28.75 -18.37
N LYS A 411 -5.43 -30.04 -18.71
CA LYS A 411 -6.43 -31.03 -18.30
C LYS A 411 -6.45 -31.26 -16.79
N ASP A 412 -5.29 -31.29 -16.15
CA ASP A 412 -5.16 -31.36 -14.69
C ASP A 412 -5.58 -30.05 -14.00
N GLY A 413 -5.87 -29.03 -14.81
CA GLY A 413 -6.54 -27.81 -14.42
C GLY A 413 -5.58 -26.71 -14.01
N VAL A 414 -4.35 -26.64 -14.54
CA VAL A 414 -3.40 -25.55 -14.25
C VAL A 414 -3.99 -24.16 -14.54
N ASP A 415 -3.62 -23.13 -13.74
CA ASP A 415 -4.01 -21.74 -14.02
C ASP A 415 -2.96 -21.01 -14.87
N GLU A 416 -1.68 -21.39 -14.76
CA GLU A 416 -0.57 -20.69 -15.42
C GLU A 416 0.55 -21.65 -15.87
N VAL A 417 1.13 -21.42 -17.04
CA VAL A 417 2.22 -22.22 -17.63
C VAL A 417 3.44 -21.35 -17.83
N ASP A 418 4.58 -21.74 -17.27
CA ASP A 418 5.89 -21.14 -17.44
C ASP A 418 6.69 -21.97 -18.48
N LEU A 419 6.74 -21.50 -19.73
CA LEU A 419 7.40 -22.14 -20.87
C LEU A 419 8.84 -21.64 -21.04
N VAL A 420 9.82 -22.53 -21.21
CA VAL A 420 11.19 -22.16 -21.59
C VAL A 420 11.37 -22.21 -23.12
N ILE A 421 11.96 -21.17 -23.71
CA ILE A 421 12.37 -21.18 -25.13
C ILE A 421 13.74 -21.85 -25.29
N ASP A 422 14.06 -22.32 -26.51
CA ASP A 422 15.43 -22.76 -26.82
C ASP A 422 16.37 -21.56 -26.97
N TYR A 423 16.77 -20.98 -25.83
CA TYR A 423 17.66 -19.83 -25.75
C TYR A 423 19.06 -20.15 -26.31
N LYS A 424 19.47 -21.43 -26.34
CA LYS A 424 20.75 -21.85 -26.93
C LYS A 424 20.69 -21.78 -28.45
N LEU A 425 19.58 -22.21 -29.06
CA LEU A 425 19.36 -22.04 -30.49
C LEU A 425 19.33 -20.55 -30.87
N LEU A 426 18.66 -19.71 -30.08
CA LEU A 426 18.64 -18.26 -30.29
C LEU A 426 20.04 -17.63 -30.24
N LYS A 427 20.90 -18.11 -29.33
CA LYS A 427 22.29 -17.66 -29.22
C LYS A 427 23.17 -18.14 -30.37
N ALA A 428 22.93 -19.36 -30.86
CA ALA A 428 23.72 -19.97 -31.94
C ALA A 428 23.32 -19.46 -33.35
N ASP A 429 22.03 -19.25 -33.58
CA ASP A 429 21.46 -18.77 -34.83
C ASP A 429 20.24 -17.89 -34.53
N GLN A 430 20.44 -16.58 -34.54
CA GLN A 430 19.43 -15.60 -34.16
C GLN A 430 18.15 -15.69 -35.01
N SER A 431 18.30 -15.87 -36.32
CA SER A 431 17.16 -15.93 -37.24
C SER A 431 16.35 -17.20 -37.02
N ARG A 432 17.02 -18.35 -37.01
CA ARG A 432 16.37 -19.65 -36.80
C ARG A 432 15.79 -19.77 -35.39
N GLY A 433 16.54 -19.34 -34.38
CA GLY A 433 16.11 -19.39 -32.99
C GLY A 433 14.94 -18.45 -32.71
N HIS A 434 14.92 -17.24 -33.28
CA HIS A 434 13.77 -16.34 -33.16
C HIS A 434 12.53 -16.97 -33.79
N ALA A 435 12.63 -17.48 -35.03
CA ALA A 435 11.51 -18.13 -35.70
C ALA A 435 11.00 -19.37 -34.92
N ALA A 436 11.92 -20.19 -34.39
CA ALA A 436 11.57 -21.36 -33.58
C ALA A 436 10.88 -20.96 -32.27
N ALA A 437 11.36 -19.93 -31.57
CA ALA A 437 10.74 -19.42 -30.36
C ALA A 437 9.32 -18.88 -30.62
N VAL A 438 9.13 -18.09 -31.69
CA VAL A 438 7.79 -17.61 -32.09
C VAL A 438 6.85 -18.79 -32.36
N ALA A 439 7.29 -19.77 -33.13
CA ALA A 439 6.47 -20.94 -33.48
C ALA A 439 6.10 -21.76 -32.23
N LEU A 440 7.06 -22.03 -31.35
CA LEU A 440 6.85 -22.73 -30.09
C LEU A 440 5.82 -22.01 -29.20
N VAL A 441 6.00 -20.71 -28.99
CA VAL A 441 5.10 -19.92 -28.13
C VAL A 441 3.68 -19.89 -28.71
N ARG A 442 3.52 -19.78 -30.05
CA ARG A 442 2.19 -19.85 -30.70
C ARG A 442 1.50 -21.20 -30.50
N LEU A 443 2.25 -22.29 -30.60
CA LEU A 443 1.72 -23.64 -30.42
C LEU A 443 1.27 -23.86 -28.98
N VAL A 444 2.09 -23.47 -28.00
CA VAL A 444 1.73 -23.57 -26.58
C VAL A 444 0.56 -22.63 -26.24
N ARG A 445 0.53 -21.43 -26.83
CA ARG A 445 -0.61 -20.51 -26.71
C ARG A 445 -1.92 -21.13 -27.22
N ALA A 446 -1.89 -21.87 -28.31
CA ALA A 446 -3.10 -22.54 -28.82
C ALA A 446 -3.69 -23.55 -27.82
N VAL A 447 -2.84 -24.14 -26.96
CA VAL A 447 -3.24 -25.06 -25.88
C VAL A 447 -3.60 -24.34 -24.59
N CYS A 448 -3.13 -23.11 -24.39
CA CYS A 448 -3.40 -22.26 -23.23
C CYS A 448 -4.34 -21.09 -23.60
N PRO A 449 -5.68 -21.27 -23.61
CA PRO A 449 -6.60 -20.20 -23.95
C PRO A 449 -6.40 -18.98 -23.03
N PRO A 450 -6.25 -17.75 -23.55
CA PRO A 450 -5.94 -16.56 -22.75
C PRO A 450 -6.92 -16.27 -21.61
N GLU A 451 -8.17 -16.69 -21.73
CA GLU A 451 -9.21 -16.54 -20.72
C GLU A 451 -9.18 -17.62 -19.63
N LYS A 452 -8.37 -18.68 -19.79
CA LYS A 452 -8.27 -19.79 -18.85
C LYS A 452 -6.89 -19.97 -18.25
N VAL A 453 -5.85 -19.88 -19.07
CA VAL A 453 -4.47 -20.24 -18.69
C VAL A 453 -3.50 -19.17 -19.12
N LEU A 454 -2.80 -18.56 -18.16
CA LEU A 454 -1.76 -17.58 -18.46
C LEU A 454 -0.49 -18.29 -18.95
N LEU A 455 0.12 -17.78 -20.01
CA LEU A 455 1.42 -18.26 -20.50
C LEU A 455 2.52 -17.26 -20.15
N LYS A 456 3.47 -17.68 -19.32
CA LYS A 456 4.70 -16.95 -19.06
C LYS A 456 5.82 -17.58 -19.85
N VAL A 457 6.64 -16.78 -20.53
CA VAL A 457 7.76 -17.27 -21.33
C VAL A 457 9.07 -16.92 -20.67
N ILE A 458 9.86 -17.94 -20.33
CA ILE A 458 11.19 -17.84 -19.74
C ILE A 458 12.22 -17.66 -20.85
N LEU A 459 12.96 -16.56 -20.80
CA LEU A 459 13.97 -16.21 -21.83
C LEU A 459 15.38 -16.71 -21.49
N GLU A 460 15.63 -17.02 -20.21
CA GLU A 460 16.94 -17.34 -19.66
C GLU A 460 17.96 -16.21 -19.88
N THR A 461 17.60 -14.99 -19.47
CA THR A 461 18.37 -13.75 -19.73
C THR A 461 19.81 -13.81 -19.25
N GLY A 462 20.09 -14.53 -18.16
CA GLY A 462 21.44 -14.71 -17.61
C GLY A 462 22.37 -15.58 -18.45
N GLU A 463 21.83 -16.38 -19.38
CA GLU A 463 22.60 -17.17 -20.36
C GLU A 463 22.73 -16.45 -21.71
N LEU A 464 21.73 -15.63 -22.07
CA LEU A 464 21.78 -14.80 -23.27
C LEU A 464 22.88 -13.73 -23.17
N GLN A 465 23.02 -13.07 -22.01
CA GLN A 465 24.13 -12.15 -21.65
C GLN A 465 24.38 -10.96 -22.59
N SER A 466 23.56 -10.77 -23.63
CA SER A 466 23.63 -9.65 -24.57
C SER A 466 22.29 -8.92 -24.57
N PRO A 467 22.29 -7.57 -24.49
CA PRO A 467 21.09 -6.77 -24.60
C PRO A 467 20.29 -7.05 -25.89
N GLU A 468 20.99 -7.25 -27.01
CA GLU A 468 20.41 -7.53 -28.31
C GLU A 468 19.71 -8.89 -28.33
N LEU A 469 20.33 -9.92 -27.75
CA LEU A 469 19.74 -11.26 -27.64
C LEU A 469 18.54 -11.28 -26.70
N ILE A 470 18.61 -10.55 -25.57
CA ILE A 470 17.47 -10.40 -24.65
C ILE A 470 16.30 -9.73 -25.36
N ALA A 471 16.55 -8.62 -26.07
CA ALA A 471 15.54 -7.93 -26.86
C ALA A 471 14.92 -8.84 -27.93
N LEU A 472 15.74 -9.61 -28.65
CA LEU A 472 15.28 -10.55 -29.68
C LEU A 472 14.42 -11.69 -29.10
N ALA A 473 14.77 -12.17 -27.90
CA ALA A 473 14.00 -13.17 -27.17
C ALA A 473 12.64 -12.62 -26.71
N CYS A 474 12.61 -11.35 -26.24
CA CYS A 474 11.38 -10.65 -25.90
C CYS A 474 10.46 -10.55 -27.12
N ASP A 475 10.99 -10.08 -28.25
CA ASP A 475 10.23 -9.92 -29.49
C ASP A 475 9.62 -11.26 -29.95
N ALA A 476 10.36 -12.36 -29.83
CA ALA A 476 9.85 -13.69 -30.16
C ALA A 476 8.69 -14.13 -29.26
N ALA A 477 8.83 -13.95 -27.94
CA ALA A 477 7.80 -14.32 -26.97
C ALA A 477 6.53 -13.47 -27.13
N LEU A 478 6.69 -12.16 -27.35
CA LEU A 478 5.59 -11.21 -27.57
C LEU A 478 4.85 -11.53 -28.88
N ALA A 479 5.58 -11.76 -29.99
CA ALA A 479 4.99 -12.14 -31.27
C ALA A 479 4.31 -13.53 -31.25
N GLY A 480 4.68 -14.36 -30.27
CA GLY A 480 4.04 -15.63 -29.98
C GLY A 480 2.76 -15.54 -29.13
N GLY A 481 2.54 -14.40 -28.47
CA GLY A 481 1.35 -14.16 -27.64
C GLY A 481 1.51 -14.63 -26.18
N CYS A 482 2.66 -14.42 -25.56
CA CYS A 482 2.80 -14.60 -24.11
C CYS A 482 1.98 -13.58 -23.31
N ASP A 483 1.54 -13.96 -22.10
CA ASP A 483 0.95 -13.03 -21.13
C ASP A 483 2.01 -12.41 -20.22
N PHE A 484 3.12 -13.10 -19.98
CA PHE A 484 4.25 -12.59 -19.20
C PHE A 484 5.59 -12.91 -19.84
N LEU A 485 6.54 -11.98 -19.74
CA LEU A 485 7.96 -12.26 -19.92
C LEU A 485 8.60 -12.60 -18.58
N LYS A 486 9.32 -13.72 -18.50
CA LYS A 486 10.03 -14.20 -17.31
C LYS A 486 11.53 -14.26 -17.56
N THR A 487 12.32 -13.77 -16.61
CA THR A 487 13.78 -13.64 -16.80
C THR A 487 14.48 -14.99 -16.94
N SER A 488 14.35 -15.87 -15.95
CA SER A 488 15.18 -17.08 -15.84
C SER A 488 14.42 -18.27 -15.23
N THR A 489 15.02 -19.46 -15.35
CA THR A 489 14.51 -20.68 -14.71
C THR A 489 14.80 -20.75 -13.21
N GLY A 490 15.74 -19.94 -12.70
CA GLY A 490 16.29 -20.09 -11.36
C GLY A 490 17.34 -21.20 -11.23
N LYS A 491 17.71 -21.88 -12.34
CA LYS A 491 18.63 -23.03 -12.36
C LYS A 491 20.01 -22.70 -12.93
N VAL A 492 20.23 -21.46 -13.37
CA VAL A 492 21.48 -20.96 -13.94
C VAL A 492 22.22 -20.05 -12.94
N PRO A 493 23.54 -19.80 -13.10
CA PRO A 493 24.32 -18.99 -12.15
C PRO A 493 23.87 -17.52 -12.07
N ILE A 494 23.58 -16.92 -13.22
CA ILE A 494 23.08 -15.54 -13.35
C ILE A 494 21.59 -15.62 -13.66
N ASN A 495 20.75 -14.98 -12.84
CA ASN A 495 19.28 -15.02 -12.97
C ASN A 495 18.73 -13.64 -13.35
N ALA A 496 17.74 -13.11 -12.61
CA ALA A 496 17.26 -11.75 -12.82
C ALA A 496 18.35 -10.74 -12.46
N THR A 497 18.59 -9.79 -13.36
CA THR A 497 19.35 -8.56 -13.11
C THR A 497 18.49 -7.35 -13.49
N LEU A 498 18.81 -6.16 -12.95
CA LEU A 498 18.06 -4.94 -13.24
C LEU A 498 18.23 -4.50 -14.69
N GLU A 499 19.41 -4.73 -15.28
CA GLU A 499 19.70 -4.41 -16.68
C GLU A 499 18.85 -5.25 -17.63
N ALA A 500 18.75 -6.56 -17.40
CA ALA A 500 17.87 -7.42 -18.18
C ALA A 500 16.39 -7.06 -17.97
N ALA A 501 16.00 -6.72 -16.74
CA ALA A 501 14.65 -6.29 -16.43
C ALA A 501 14.25 -5.01 -17.15
N GLU A 502 15.14 -4.01 -17.22
CA GLU A 502 14.90 -2.75 -17.93
C GLU A 502 14.63 -2.99 -19.41
N ILE A 503 15.44 -3.83 -20.07
CA ILE A 503 15.25 -4.21 -21.49
C ILE A 503 13.89 -4.89 -21.70
N MET A 504 13.56 -5.87 -20.85
CA MET A 504 12.30 -6.60 -20.95
C MET A 504 11.08 -5.69 -20.72
N LEU A 505 11.15 -4.80 -19.73
CA LEU A 505 10.08 -3.85 -19.42
C LEU A 505 9.90 -2.81 -20.53
N GLN A 506 10.99 -2.36 -21.16
CA GLN A 506 10.93 -1.46 -22.31
C GLN A 506 10.26 -2.14 -23.51
N LYS A 507 10.58 -3.41 -23.77
CA LYS A 507 9.87 -4.19 -24.81
C LYS A 507 8.39 -4.38 -24.51
N ILE A 508 8.04 -4.61 -23.24
CA ILE A 508 6.64 -4.67 -22.81
C ILE A 508 5.93 -3.34 -23.03
N SER A 509 6.54 -2.20 -22.69
CA SER A 509 5.91 -0.87 -22.82
C SER A 509 5.70 -0.45 -24.28
N GLU A 510 6.56 -0.91 -25.20
CA GLU A 510 6.45 -0.68 -26.64
C GLU A 510 5.38 -1.56 -27.31
N THR A 511 5.00 -2.67 -26.68
CA THR A 511 4.08 -3.65 -27.24
C THR A 511 2.64 -3.14 -27.23
N ARG A 512 1.96 -3.25 -28.38
CA ARG A 512 0.53 -2.93 -28.51
C ARG A 512 -0.30 -4.19 -28.64
N THR A 513 -0.64 -4.78 -27.50
CA THR A 513 -1.55 -5.94 -27.41
C THR A 513 -2.89 -5.54 -26.79
N PRO A 514 -4.00 -6.23 -27.12
CA PRO A 514 -5.30 -5.97 -26.49
C PRO A 514 -5.29 -6.16 -24.96
N ARG A 515 -4.42 -7.04 -24.47
CA ARG A 515 -4.17 -7.26 -23.04
C ARG A 515 -2.73 -6.87 -22.73
N PRO A 516 -2.48 -6.08 -21.67
CA PRO A 516 -1.11 -5.75 -21.27
C PRO A 516 -0.31 -6.99 -20.89
N VAL A 517 0.94 -7.05 -21.34
CA VAL A 517 1.89 -8.11 -20.96
C VAL A 517 2.51 -7.79 -19.61
N GLY A 518 2.69 -8.81 -18.77
CA GLY A 518 3.32 -8.70 -17.46
C GLY A 518 4.81 -9.05 -17.45
N PHE A 519 5.49 -8.71 -16.37
CA PHE A 519 6.91 -8.98 -16.14
C PHE A 519 7.11 -9.87 -14.91
N LYS A 520 7.98 -10.87 -15.01
CA LYS A 520 8.32 -11.76 -13.88
C LYS A 520 9.83 -11.90 -13.70
N PRO A 521 10.48 -11.10 -12.83
CA PRO A 521 11.82 -11.40 -12.39
C PRO A 521 11.81 -12.68 -11.55
N ALA A 522 12.61 -13.66 -11.98
CA ALA A 522 12.77 -14.92 -11.31
C ALA A 522 14.25 -15.18 -11.00
N GLY A 523 14.52 -15.74 -9.82
CA GLY A 523 15.87 -16.03 -9.34
C GLY A 523 16.68 -14.77 -8.98
N GLY A 524 17.41 -14.81 -7.86
CA GLY A 524 18.30 -13.71 -7.45
C GLY A 524 17.67 -12.59 -6.61
N VAL A 525 16.34 -12.56 -6.47
CA VAL A 525 15.63 -11.63 -5.55
C VAL A 525 15.57 -12.25 -4.15
N LYS A 526 16.31 -11.68 -3.19
CA LYS A 526 16.57 -12.28 -1.87
C LYS A 526 16.20 -11.36 -0.69
N ASN A 527 16.00 -10.07 -0.93
CA ASN A 527 15.71 -9.10 0.14
C ASN A 527 14.73 -8.01 -0.31
N LEU A 528 14.29 -7.20 0.66
CA LEU A 528 13.30 -6.14 0.45
C LEU A 528 13.84 -5.01 -0.45
N ASP A 529 15.15 -4.74 -0.42
CA ASP A 529 15.74 -3.69 -1.26
C ASP A 529 15.69 -4.07 -2.74
N GLN A 530 15.98 -5.32 -3.07
CA GLN A 530 15.82 -5.83 -4.42
C GLN A 530 14.34 -5.83 -4.85
N VAL A 531 13.43 -6.22 -3.96
CA VAL A 531 11.98 -6.10 -4.22
C VAL A 531 11.59 -4.68 -4.59
N ARG A 532 12.06 -3.69 -3.80
CA ARG A 532 11.84 -2.27 -4.07
C ARG A 532 12.37 -1.86 -5.44
N GLN A 533 13.62 -2.22 -5.75
CA GLN A 533 14.27 -1.89 -7.03
C GLN A 533 13.46 -2.41 -8.24
N TYR A 534 13.02 -3.67 -8.22
CA TYR A 534 12.25 -4.23 -9.33
C TYR A 534 10.84 -3.62 -9.46
N LEU A 535 10.15 -3.36 -8.35
CA LEU A 535 8.83 -2.72 -8.38
C LEU A 535 8.91 -1.26 -8.84
N HIS A 536 9.90 -0.52 -8.37
CA HIS A 536 10.15 0.86 -8.78
C HIS A 536 10.49 0.95 -10.27
N LEU A 537 11.40 0.09 -10.75
CA LEU A 537 11.74 0.02 -12.17
C LEU A 537 10.52 -0.30 -13.04
N THR A 538 9.69 -1.26 -12.59
CA THR A 538 8.44 -1.62 -13.27
C THR A 538 7.47 -0.45 -13.32
N ALA A 539 7.23 0.22 -12.19
CA ALA A 539 6.34 1.37 -12.13
C ALA A 539 6.84 2.55 -12.95
N LYS A 540 8.15 2.82 -12.93
CA LYS A 540 8.78 3.86 -13.74
C LYS A 540 8.52 3.63 -15.23
N ILE A 541 8.77 2.41 -15.73
CA ILE A 541 8.67 2.11 -17.17
C ILE A 541 7.20 1.97 -17.60
N LEU A 542 6.37 1.29 -16.81
CA LEU A 542 4.99 0.96 -17.22
C LEU A 542 3.95 2.02 -16.83
N LEU A 543 4.22 2.79 -15.76
CA LEU A 543 3.28 3.79 -15.19
C LEU A 543 3.86 5.21 -15.22
N GLY A 544 5.08 5.40 -15.70
CA GLY A 544 5.74 6.71 -15.84
C GLY A 544 6.30 7.30 -14.55
N SER A 545 6.28 6.57 -13.43
CA SER A 545 6.82 7.04 -12.14
C SER A 545 7.09 5.87 -11.20
N GLU A 546 8.28 5.82 -10.59
CA GLU A 546 8.61 4.79 -9.60
C GLU A 546 7.73 4.86 -8.33
N ARG A 547 7.18 6.04 -8.02
CA ARG A 547 6.35 6.25 -6.82
C ARG A 547 4.97 5.61 -6.92
N ARG A 548 4.60 5.19 -8.13
CA ARG A 548 3.37 4.44 -8.42
C ARG A 548 3.56 2.93 -8.23
N TRP A 549 4.62 2.49 -7.56
CA TRP A 549 4.92 1.07 -7.31
C TRP A 549 3.75 0.30 -6.68
N ALA A 550 2.94 0.95 -5.85
CA ALA A 550 1.79 0.33 -5.20
C ALA A 550 0.63 0.05 -6.16
N GLU A 551 0.64 0.61 -7.37
CA GLU A 551 -0.31 0.31 -8.44
C GLU A 551 0.13 -0.88 -9.31
N VAL A 552 1.38 -1.32 -9.16
CA VAL A 552 1.87 -2.53 -9.84
C VAL A 552 1.23 -3.74 -9.18
N ASP A 553 0.29 -4.37 -9.88
CA ASP A 553 -0.44 -5.51 -9.38
C ASP A 553 0.02 -6.84 -9.98
N SER A 554 -0.63 -7.86 -9.44
CA SER A 554 -0.58 -9.26 -9.76
C SER A 554 -0.74 -9.60 -11.27
N SER A 555 -1.48 -8.78 -12.02
CA SER A 555 -1.71 -8.98 -13.45
C SER A 555 -0.57 -8.44 -14.33
N ARG A 556 0.25 -7.53 -13.79
CA ARG A 556 1.35 -6.87 -14.52
C ARG A 556 2.73 -7.29 -14.03
N PHE A 557 2.85 -7.83 -12.82
CA PHE A 557 4.14 -8.15 -12.23
C PHE A 557 4.10 -9.33 -11.26
N ARG A 558 5.13 -10.19 -11.30
CA ARG A 558 5.29 -11.32 -10.38
C ARG A 558 6.74 -11.50 -9.92
N PHE A 559 6.98 -11.93 -8.69
CA PHE A 559 8.29 -12.43 -8.27
C PHE A 559 8.34 -13.96 -8.36
N GLY A 560 9.28 -14.50 -9.13
CA GLY A 560 9.60 -15.94 -9.10
C GLY A 560 10.66 -16.25 -8.04
N ALA A 561 10.25 -16.72 -6.85
CA ALA A 561 11.19 -16.99 -5.77
C ALA A 561 10.75 -18.12 -4.81
N SER A 562 11.71 -18.94 -4.40
CA SER A 562 11.51 -20.01 -3.42
C SER A 562 11.69 -19.54 -1.96
N SER A 563 12.56 -18.57 -1.70
CA SER A 563 12.88 -18.12 -0.33
C SER A 563 12.37 -16.72 0.03
N LEU A 564 11.92 -15.93 -0.95
CA LEU A 564 11.54 -14.53 -0.73
C LEU A 564 10.34 -14.37 0.22
N LEU A 565 9.37 -15.30 0.16
CA LEU A 565 8.17 -15.24 0.99
C LEU A 565 8.51 -15.16 2.48
N ALA A 566 9.41 -16.02 2.96
CA ALA A 566 9.83 -16.02 4.37
C ALA A 566 10.50 -14.70 4.78
N VAL A 567 11.29 -14.11 3.88
CA VAL A 567 11.96 -12.82 4.11
C VAL A 567 10.91 -11.72 4.27
N LEU A 568 9.91 -11.66 3.39
CA LEU A 568 8.86 -10.64 3.45
C LEU A 568 7.95 -10.81 4.67
N ARG A 569 7.56 -12.04 5.02
CA ARG A 569 6.80 -12.33 6.26
C ARG A 569 7.55 -11.87 7.52
N SER A 570 8.87 -12.01 7.55
CA SER A 570 9.68 -11.53 8.69
C SER A 570 9.64 -10.01 8.85
N LYS A 571 9.39 -9.26 7.77
CA LYS A 571 9.28 -7.80 7.79
C LYS A 571 7.92 -7.34 8.29
N GLU A 572 6.82 -8.02 7.93
CA GLU A 572 5.48 -7.72 8.45
C GLU A 572 5.38 -7.86 9.98
N GLY A 573 6.17 -8.76 10.59
CA GLY A 573 6.12 -9.08 12.02
C GLY A 573 7.15 -8.38 12.93
N ASN A 574 8.03 -7.53 12.40
CA ASN A 574 9.23 -7.09 13.13
C ASN A 574 9.07 -5.87 14.06
N SER A 575 7.86 -5.36 14.24
CA SER A 575 7.59 -4.30 15.24
C SER A 575 7.70 -4.77 16.70
N ARG A 576 7.92 -6.07 16.96
CA ARG A 576 8.08 -6.63 18.32
C ARG A 576 9.50 -6.59 18.91
N LYS A 577 10.56 -6.25 18.17
CA LYS A 577 11.96 -6.53 18.62
C LYS A 577 12.88 -5.33 18.89
N ARG A 578 12.41 -4.07 18.82
CA ARG A 578 13.28 -2.89 19.03
C ARG A 578 13.26 -2.24 20.42
N SER A 579 12.60 -2.82 21.42
CA SER A 579 12.53 -2.24 22.78
C SER A 579 13.01 -3.18 23.90
N ARG A 580 14.14 -3.85 23.72
CA ARG A 580 14.92 -4.41 24.83
C ARG A 580 16.39 -4.10 24.62
N THR A 581 16.80 -2.90 25.05
CA THR A 581 18.14 -2.75 25.62
C THR A 581 18.16 -3.57 26.89
N GLU A 582 18.77 -4.76 26.83
CA GLU A 582 19.16 -5.49 28.03
C GLU A 582 20.26 -4.65 28.71
N GLU A 583 19.89 -3.94 29.78
CA GLU A 583 20.87 -3.51 30.77
C GLU A 583 21.36 -4.76 31.52
N PRO A 584 22.69 -4.92 31.71
CA PRO A 584 23.21 -6.03 32.49
C PRO A 584 22.83 -5.83 33.96
N GLU A 585 22.19 -6.83 34.56
CA GLU A 585 22.01 -6.93 36.01
C GLU A 585 23.37 -6.79 36.70
N SER A 586 23.62 -5.64 37.34
CA SER A 586 24.68 -5.52 38.32
C SER A 586 24.12 -5.95 39.67
N SER A 587 24.54 -7.12 40.12
CA SER A 587 24.50 -7.53 41.51
C SER A 587 25.22 -6.50 42.38
N TYR A 588 24.53 -5.90 43.36
CA TYR A 588 24.96 -5.73 44.75
C TYR A 588 23.80 -5.23 45.62
#